data_AF-A0A525JBY9-F1
#
_entry.id   AF-A0A525JBY9-F1
#
_cell.length_a   1.000
_cell.length_b   1.000
_cell.length_c   1.000
_cell.angle_alpha   90.00
_cell.angle_beta   90.00
_cell.angle_gamma   90.00
#
_symmetry.space_group_name_H-M   'P 1'
#
loop_
_entity.id
_entity.type
_entity.pdbx_description
1 polymer ?
#
loop_
_entity_poly.entity_id
_entity_poly.type
_entity_poly.pdbx_seq_one_letter_code
_entity_poly.pdbx_strand_id
1 'polypeptide(L)'
;MGNGQGNADSMYNEGTWTIAQNPNAVHDQWINLPSNTNNMLMLNGATLPAGGQAATWTSNSFAVTAGEYNYSYDLMNLCCNTYSGTTSVLQFWYTDGLGNQTLISPIVSETPAAPGVFVTEIGQFNVVANGSIRVGLIDEGGEASGNDFGVDNISVSTGFVNVPEPASWALMLVGFGGLGSVLRGQRRRQAVAA
;
A
#
# COMPACT_ATOMS: atom_id res chain seq x y z
N MET A 1 -16.84 12.65 6.18
CA MET A 1 -17.11 12.27 4.78
C MET A 1 -16.52 13.37 3.92
N GLY A 2 -15.28 13.20 3.44
CA GLY A 2 -14.67 14.15 2.51
C GLY A 2 -15.32 13.93 1.15
N ASN A 3 -15.94 14.96 0.59
CA ASN A 3 -16.58 14.89 -0.71
C ASN A 3 -15.48 15.17 -1.76
N GLY A 4 -15.22 14.21 -2.66
CA GLY A 4 -14.22 14.37 -3.72
C GLY A 4 -14.56 15.55 -4.64
N GLN A 5 -13.53 16.19 -5.21
CA GLN A 5 -13.74 17.18 -6.27
C GLN A 5 -14.11 16.41 -7.54
N GLY A 6 -15.28 16.70 -8.11
CA GLY A 6 -15.72 16.08 -9.36
C GLY A 6 -14.79 16.46 -10.52
N ASN A 7 -14.47 15.49 -11.38
CA ASN A 7 -13.59 15.72 -12.53
C ASN A 7 -14.34 15.52 -13.85
N ALA A 8 -14.18 16.47 -14.78
CA ALA A 8 -14.85 16.48 -16.09
C ALA A 8 -14.26 15.48 -17.10
N ASP A 9 -13.16 14.82 -16.75
CA ASP A 9 -12.32 14.03 -17.66
C ASP A 9 -12.05 12.59 -17.17
N SER A 10 -12.96 12.03 -16.35
CA SER A 10 -13.07 10.57 -16.17
C SER A 10 -14.05 10.00 -17.18
N MET A 11 -13.91 8.72 -17.57
CA MET A 11 -14.93 8.04 -18.36
C MET A 11 -16.32 8.04 -17.66
N TYR A 12 -16.37 8.37 -16.35
CA TYR A 12 -17.52 8.14 -15.47
C TYR A 12 -17.94 9.22 -14.44
N ASN A 13 -17.60 10.53 -14.48
CA ASN A 13 -17.99 11.49 -13.41
C ASN A 13 -17.85 10.96 -11.97
N GLU A 14 -16.73 10.29 -11.69
CA GLU A 14 -16.31 10.01 -10.33
C GLU A 14 -15.39 11.13 -9.82
N GLY A 15 -15.31 11.28 -8.49
CA GLY A 15 -14.31 12.17 -7.88
C GLY A 15 -12.90 11.67 -8.16
N THR A 16 -11.89 12.54 -8.02
CA THR A 16 -10.47 12.15 -8.13
C THR A 16 -10.08 11.05 -7.15
N TRP A 17 -10.79 10.94 -6.02
CA TRP A 17 -10.64 9.86 -5.06
C TRP A 17 -11.95 9.64 -4.31
N THR A 18 -12.11 8.47 -3.71
CA THR A 18 -13.23 8.14 -2.83
C THR A 18 -12.83 7.15 -1.74
N ILE A 19 -13.71 6.88 -0.79
CA ILE A 19 -13.55 5.83 0.21
C ILE A 19 -14.80 4.94 0.16
N ALA A 20 -14.61 3.65 -0.15
CA ALA A 20 -15.71 2.69 -0.24
C ALA A 20 -15.22 1.26 0.02
N GLN A 21 -16.17 0.33 0.19
CA GLN A 21 -15.85 -1.10 0.40
C GLN A 21 -15.65 -1.86 -0.92
N ASN A 22 -16.41 -1.50 -1.96
CA ASN A 22 -16.43 -2.24 -3.22
C ASN A 22 -16.13 -1.30 -4.40
N PRO A 23 -14.99 -1.49 -5.10
CA PRO A 23 -14.61 -0.68 -6.25
C PRO A 23 -15.69 -0.70 -7.35
N ASN A 24 -16.32 -1.85 -7.60
CA ASN A 24 -17.36 -1.98 -8.64
C ASN A 24 -18.61 -1.12 -8.39
N ALA A 25 -18.87 -0.74 -7.13
CA ALA A 25 -19.97 0.17 -6.80
C ALA A 25 -19.63 1.65 -7.07
N VAL A 26 -18.34 1.96 -7.21
CA VAL A 26 -17.83 3.29 -7.58
C VAL A 26 -17.72 3.39 -9.09
N HIS A 27 -17.10 2.39 -9.73
CA HIS A 27 -16.93 2.30 -11.17
C HIS A 27 -17.14 0.85 -11.63
N ASP A 28 -18.07 0.63 -12.54
CA ASP A 28 -18.50 -0.68 -13.03
C ASP A 28 -17.42 -1.49 -13.80
N GLN A 29 -16.29 -0.88 -14.16
CA GLN A 29 -15.14 -1.54 -14.81
C GLN A 29 -14.08 -2.00 -13.80
N TRP A 30 -14.15 -1.52 -12.56
CA TRP A 30 -13.28 -1.96 -11.48
C TRP A 30 -13.71 -3.32 -10.94
N ILE A 31 -12.75 -3.99 -10.30
CA ILE A 31 -12.95 -5.27 -9.64
C ILE A 31 -14.14 -5.26 -8.68
N ASN A 32 -14.88 -6.37 -8.67
CA ASN A 32 -15.95 -6.59 -7.71
C ASN A 32 -15.43 -7.40 -6.53
N LEU A 33 -15.37 -6.76 -5.36
CA LEU A 33 -14.90 -7.40 -4.12
C LEU A 33 -16.06 -7.93 -3.26
N PRO A 34 -15.81 -8.93 -2.39
CA PRO A 34 -16.80 -9.42 -1.45
C PRO A 34 -17.40 -8.29 -0.60
N SER A 35 -18.69 -8.39 -0.27
CA SER A 35 -19.43 -7.36 0.50
C SER A 35 -18.93 -7.14 1.94
N ASN A 36 -18.10 -8.02 2.46
CA ASN A 36 -17.46 -7.92 3.77
C ASN A 36 -16.06 -7.28 3.73
N THR A 37 -15.68 -6.66 2.61
CA THR A 37 -14.41 -5.94 2.48
C THR A 37 -14.44 -4.64 3.29
N ASN A 38 -13.31 -4.28 3.90
CA ASN A 38 -13.19 -3.00 4.61
C ASN A 38 -13.25 -1.83 3.62
N ASN A 39 -13.53 -0.63 4.14
CA ASN A 39 -13.38 0.57 3.35
C ASN A 39 -11.92 0.78 2.99
N MET A 40 -11.64 1.09 1.73
CA MET A 40 -10.33 1.48 1.24
C MET A 40 -10.41 2.86 0.57
N LEU A 41 -9.29 3.57 0.58
CA LEU A 41 -9.10 4.74 -0.26
C LEU A 41 -8.99 4.26 -1.71
N MET A 42 -9.81 4.79 -2.59
CA MET A 42 -9.74 4.54 -4.03
C MET A 42 -9.25 5.81 -4.69
N LEU A 43 -8.08 5.73 -5.31
CA LEU A 43 -7.52 6.80 -6.12
C LEU A 43 -7.88 6.48 -7.56
N ASN A 44 -8.71 7.34 -8.17
CA ASN A 44 -9.00 7.24 -9.59
C ASN A 44 -7.83 7.88 -10.32
N GLY A 45 -7.23 7.15 -11.23
CA GLY A 45 -6.13 7.69 -11.98
C GLY A 45 -6.60 8.70 -13.02
N ALA A 46 -6.75 9.94 -12.56
CA ALA A 46 -7.23 11.03 -13.39
C ALA A 46 -6.19 11.34 -14.47
N THR A 47 -6.63 11.21 -15.72
CA THR A 47 -6.11 11.89 -16.89
C THR A 47 -5.78 13.33 -16.52
N LEU A 48 -4.49 13.67 -16.45
CA LEU A 48 -4.03 15.01 -16.17
C LEU A 48 -4.61 15.96 -17.25
N PRO A 49 -5.27 17.09 -16.91
CA PRO A 49 -5.22 18.20 -17.85
C PRO A 49 -3.73 18.52 -18.02
N ALA A 50 -3.25 18.72 -19.24
CA ALA A 50 -1.82 18.96 -19.51
C ALA A 50 -1.22 19.97 -18.49
N GLY A 51 -0.50 19.47 -17.48
CA GLY A 51 0.09 20.26 -16.39
C GLY A 51 -0.61 20.24 -15.01
N GLY A 52 -1.65 19.43 -14.76
CA GLY A 52 -2.28 19.25 -13.44
C GLY A 52 -1.60 18.16 -12.59
N GLN A 53 -1.75 18.21 -11.26
CA GLN A 53 -1.40 17.07 -10.38
C GLN A 53 -2.54 16.05 -10.41
N ALA A 54 -2.21 14.76 -10.51
CA ALA A 54 -3.15 13.65 -10.55
C ALA A 54 -3.91 13.49 -9.23
N ALA A 55 -4.79 12.49 -9.14
CA ALA A 55 -5.51 12.19 -7.91
C ALA A 55 -4.59 12.10 -6.69
N THR A 56 -4.74 13.07 -5.78
CA THR A 56 -3.95 13.12 -4.56
C THR A 56 -4.79 12.84 -3.33
N TRP A 57 -4.33 11.91 -2.50
CA TRP A 57 -4.70 11.91 -1.08
C TRP A 57 -3.63 12.63 -0.28
N THR A 58 -4.04 13.36 0.76
CA THR A 58 -3.14 14.08 1.67
C THR A 58 -3.60 13.90 3.10
N SER A 59 -2.65 13.62 3.99
CA SER A 59 -2.89 13.52 5.42
C SER A 59 -3.16 14.89 6.06
N ASN A 60 -3.72 14.87 7.27
CA ASN A 60 -3.56 16.00 8.18
C ASN A 60 -2.08 16.20 8.51
N SER A 61 -1.72 17.41 8.94
CA SER A 61 -0.38 17.69 9.43
C SER A 61 -0.14 17.02 10.78
N PHE A 62 1.02 16.41 10.98
CA PHE A 62 1.43 15.83 12.26
C PHE A 62 2.84 16.27 12.64
N ALA A 63 3.16 16.25 13.93
CA ALA A 63 4.45 16.67 14.45
C ALA A 63 5.52 15.59 14.23
N VAL A 64 6.73 16.02 13.92
CA VAL A 64 7.90 15.17 13.69
C VAL A 64 9.15 15.75 14.33
N THR A 65 10.10 14.88 14.63
CA THR A 65 11.47 15.25 14.98
C THR A 65 12.39 14.94 13.80
N ALA A 66 13.54 15.60 13.73
CA ALA A 66 14.55 15.26 12.74
C ALA A 66 14.97 13.78 12.89
N GLY A 67 15.04 13.05 11.78
CA GLY A 67 15.38 11.64 11.76
C GLY A 67 14.73 10.87 10.62
N GLU A 68 15.04 9.58 10.55
CA GLU A 68 14.48 8.64 9.57
C GLU A 68 13.11 8.13 10.02
N TYR A 69 12.19 8.05 9.06
CA TYR A 69 10.85 7.53 9.22
C TYR A 69 10.61 6.41 8.21
N ASN A 70 9.91 5.38 8.66
CA ASN A 70 9.35 4.35 7.80
C ASN A 70 7.93 4.75 7.40
N TYR A 71 7.56 4.45 6.16
CA TYR A 71 6.17 4.46 5.73
C TYR A 71 5.75 3.08 5.25
N SER A 72 4.46 2.79 5.35
CA SER A 72 3.86 1.63 4.71
C SER A 72 2.43 1.91 4.28
N TYR A 73 1.95 1.17 3.29
CA TYR A 73 0.55 1.11 2.89
C TYR A 73 0.27 -0.20 2.16
N ASP A 74 -0.97 -0.66 2.21
CA ASP A 74 -1.43 -1.77 1.38
C ASP A 74 -1.97 -1.21 0.07
N LEU A 75 -1.50 -1.76 -1.05
CA LEU A 75 -1.81 -1.33 -2.40
C LEU A 75 -2.49 -2.45 -3.17
N MET A 76 -3.50 -2.11 -3.95
CA MET A 76 -4.24 -3.04 -4.79
C MET A 76 -4.54 -2.42 -6.15
N ASN A 77 -4.42 -3.23 -7.21
CA ASN A 77 -4.92 -2.86 -8.52
C ASN A 77 -6.45 -2.93 -8.54
N LEU A 78 -7.14 -1.81 -8.81
CA LEU A 78 -8.60 -1.80 -8.97
C LEU A 78 -9.02 -2.10 -10.40
N CYS A 79 -8.15 -1.82 -11.36
CA CYS A 79 -8.42 -1.95 -12.77
C CYS A 79 -8.00 -3.32 -13.32
N CYS A 80 -8.66 -3.92 -14.29
CA CYS A 80 -10.07 -3.85 -14.73
C CYS A 80 -10.42 -5.23 -15.31
N ASN A 81 -11.69 -5.50 -15.57
CA ASN A 81 -12.11 -6.72 -16.30
C ASN A 81 -11.85 -6.67 -17.83
N THR A 82 -11.52 -5.50 -18.40
CA THR A 82 -11.45 -5.27 -19.87
C THR A 82 -10.20 -4.50 -20.34
N TYR A 83 -9.38 -3.96 -19.43
CA TYR A 83 -8.19 -3.16 -19.80
C TYR A 83 -6.91 -4.02 -19.72
N SER A 84 -6.02 -3.86 -20.70
CA SER A 84 -4.75 -4.57 -20.80
C SER A 84 -3.54 -3.63 -20.84
N GLY A 85 -3.67 -2.42 -20.29
CA GLY A 85 -2.62 -1.40 -20.32
C GLY A 85 -1.57 -1.55 -19.21
N THR A 86 -0.66 -0.57 -19.19
CA THR A 86 0.52 -0.50 -18.31
C THR A 86 0.14 -0.55 -16.83
N THR A 87 1.06 -1.04 -16.01
CA THR A 87 0.92 -1.06 -14.56
C THR A 87 0.75 0.36 -14.01
N SER A 88 -0.14 0.50 -13.04
CA SER A 88 -0.44 1.77 -12.38
C SER A 88 0.74 2.20 -11.52
N VAL A 89 1.18 3.46 -11.62
CA VAL A 89 2.30 4.03 -10.84
C VAL A 89 1.81 4.92 -9.70
N LEU A 90 1.90 4.42 -8.46
CA LEU A 90 1.63 5.24 -7.27
C LEU A 90 2.92 5.74 -6.64
N GLN A 91 2.96 7.02 -6.28
CA GLN A 91 4.10 7.64 -5.63
C GLN A 91 3.71 8.24 -4.28
N PHE A 92 4.52 7.92 -3.27
CA PHE A 92 4.40 8.48 -1.93
C PHE A 92 5.24 9.76 -1.80
N TRP A 93 4.70 10.75 -1.10
CA TRP A 93 5.38 12.03 -0.88
C TRP A 93 5.18 12.53 0.54
N TYR A 94 6.06 13.44 0.96
CA TYR A 94 5.93 14.17 2.22
C TYR A 94 6.28 15.64 2.04
N THR A 95 5.81 16.51 2.93
CA THR A 95 6.30 17.89 3.01
C THR A 95 7.42 18.02 4.03
N ASP A 96 8.32 18.97 3.88
CA ASP A 96 9.14 19.44 5.00
C ASP A 96 8.34 20.35 5.95
N GLY A 97 8.98 20.81 7.03
CA GLY A 97 8.39 21.77 7.98
C GLY A 97 8.12 23.17 7.42
N LEU A 98 8.53 23.44 6.17
CA LEU A 98 8.30 24.67 5.42
C LEU A 98 7.20 24.49 4.35
N GLY A 99 6.65 23.28 4.20
CA GLY A 99 5.61 22.94 3.24
C GLY A 99 6.14 22.55 1.85
N ASN A 100 7.45 22.41 1.66
CA ASN A 100 8.00 21.95 0.38
C ASN A 100 7.73 20.46 0.20
N GLN A 101 7.07 20.08 -0.90
CA GLN A 101 6.78 18.69 -1.23
C GLN A 101 8.04 17.98 -1.75
N THR A 102 8.31 16.80 -1.22
CA THR A 102 9.36 15.90 -1.66
C THR A 102 8.73 14.56 -2.06
N LEU A 103 8.93 14.18 -3.32
CA LEU A 103 8.55 12.88 -3.86
C LEU A 103 9.60 11.85 -3.47
N ILE A 104 9.17 10.66 -3.06
CA ILE A 104 10.09 9.59 -2.66
C ILE A 104 10.40 8.72 -3.88
N SER A 105 11.55 8.99 -4.50
CA SER A 105 12.08 8.26 -5.67
C SER A 105 13.02 7.12 -5.22
N PRO A 106 13.06 5.96 -5.90
CA PRO A 106 12.37 5.62 -7.16
C PRO A 106 11.10 4.79 -6.93
N ILE A 107 10.29 5.13 -5.92
CA ILE A 107 9.20 4.24 -5.49
C ILE A 107 7.97 4.52 -6.35
N VAL A 108 8.02 3.93 -7.53
CA VAL A 108 6.88 3.57 -8.33
C VAL A 108 6.37 2.25 -7.75
N SER A 109 5.34 2.32 -6.91
CA SER A 109 4.65 1.10 -6.51
C SER A 109 3.76 0.69 -7.66
N GLU A 110 4.25 -0.24 -8.47
CA GLU A 110 3.46 -0.88 -9.51
C GLU A 110 2.36 -1.70 -8.84
N THR A 111 1.12 -1.50 -9.25
CA THR A 111 0.04 -2.38 -8.80
C THR A 111 0.36 -3.85 -9.09
N PRO A 112 -0.11 -4.79 -8.26
CA PRO A 112 -0.01 -6.21 -8.57
C PRO A 112 -0.59 -6.50 -9.96
N ALA A 113 0.07 -7.41 -10.69
CA ALA A 113 -0.40 -7.85 -12.01
C ALA A 113 -1.80 -8.51 -11.94
N ALA A 114 -2.17 -9.04 -10.78
CA ALA A 114 -3.50 -9.59 -10.53
C ALA A 114 -4.39 -8.56 -9.82
N PRO A 115 -5.52 -8.16 -10.42
CA PRO A 115 -6.50 -7.29 -9.77
C PRO A 115 -7.09 -7.91 -8.50
N GLY A 116 -7.40 -7.07 -7.51
CA GLY A 116 -8.06 -7.52 -6.28
C GLY A 116 -7.17 -8.14 -5.21
N VAL A 117 -5.85 -8.11 -5.42
CA VAL A 117 -4.86 -8.58 -4.44
C VAL A 117 -4.17 -7.38 -3.82
N PHE A 118 -4.16 -7.33 -2.48
CA PHE A 118 -3.36 -6.35 -1.73
C PHE A 118 -1.91 -6.82 -1.62
N VAL A 119 -0.99 -5.88 -1.79
CA VAL A 119 0.44 -6.01 -1.46
C VAL A 119 0.83 -4.88 -0.53
N THR A 120 1.71 -5.17 0.44
CA THR A 120 2.21 -4.14 1.35
C THR A 120 3.45 -3.51 0.76
N GLU A 121 3.39 -2.19 0.59
CA GLU A 121 4.51 -1.34 0.19
C GLU A 121 5.14 -0.73 1.43
N ILE A 122 6.47 -0.69 1.47
CA ILE A 122 7.24 -0.18 2.60
C ILE A 122 8.42 0.61 2.07
N GLY A 123 8.70 1.76 2.68
CA GLY A 123 9.90 2.53 2.38
C GLY A 123 10.31 3.44 3.52
N GLN A 124 11.30 4.28 3.27
CA GLN A 124 11.85 5.19 4.26
C GLN A 124 12.01 6.60 3.68
N PHE A 125 11.94 7.61 4.55
CA PHE A 125 12.29 9.00 4.22
C PHE A 125 12.92 9.68 5.43
N ASN A 126 13.72 10.72 5.18
CA ASN A 126 14.43 11.44 6.24
C ASN A 126 13.85 12.85 6.43
N VAL A 127 13.46 13.15 7.66
CA VAL A 127 13.04 14.48 8.08
C VAL A 127 14.27 15.24 8.58
N VAL A 128 14.60 16.37 7.93
CA VAL A 128 15.84 17.12 8.21
C VAL A 128 15.78 18.02 9.44
N ALA A 129 14.59 18.39 9.91
CA ALA A 129 14.38 19.29 11.05
C ALA A 129 13.09 18.96 11.80
N ASN A 130 13.06 19.27 13.10
CA ASN A 130 11.83 19.19 13.90
C ASN A 130 10.76 20.11 13.31
N GLY A 131 9.50 19.69 13.31
CA GLY A 131 8.42 20.49 12.76
C GLY A 131 7.12 19.73 12.61
N SER A 132 6.32 20.12 11.62
CA SER A 132 5.11 19.41 11.23
C SER A 132 5.12 19.14 9.74
N ILE A 133 4.76 17.92 9.35
CA ILE A 133 4.73 17.48 7.96
C ILE A 133 3.36 16.93 7.60
N ARG A 134 3.10 16.83 6.30
CA ARG A 134 2.03 16.01 5.73
C ARG A 134 2.66 14.91 4.89
N VAL A 135 1.91 13.84 4.70
CA VAL A 135 2.22 12.82 3.69
C VAL A 135 1.07 12.69 2.73
N GLY A 136 1.33 12.13 1.57
CA GLY A 136 0.29 11.87 0.61
C GLY A 136 0.71 10.88 -0.45
N LEU A 137 -0.26 10.62 -1.32
CA LEU A 137 -0.13 9.73 -2.45
C LEU A 137 -0.49 10.53 -3.69
N ILE A 138 0.24 10.32 -4.76
CA ILE A 138 -0.08 10.83 -6.09
C ILE A 138 0.04 9.69 -7.08
N ASP A 139 -0.92 9.60 -7.98
CA ASP A 139 -0.79 8.75 -9.14
C ASP A 139 0.07 9.46 -10.20
N GLU A 140 1.19 8.86 -10.64
CA GLU A 140 1.99 9.47 -11.72
C GLU A 140 1.59 8.96 -13.11
N GLY A 141 0.66 8.00 -13.20
CA GLY A 141 0.07 7.55 -14.46
C GLY A 141 -0.82 8.62 -15.08
N GLY A 142 -0.72 8.80 -16.40
CA GLY A 142 -1.62 9.68 -17.17
C GLY A 142 -2.63 8.92 -18.03
N GLU A 143 -2.66 7.59 -17.93
CA GLU A 143 -3.47 6.72 -18.78
C GLU A 143 -4.88 6.61 -18.22
N ALA A 144 -5.89 7.05 -18.98
CA ALA A 144 -7.28 7.03 -18.53
C ALA A 144 -7.71 5.63 -18.07
N SER A 145 -8.26 5.54 -16.84
CA SER A 145 -8.83 4.31 -16.25
C SER A 145 -7.87 3.10 -16.24
N GLY A 146 -6.56 3.34 -16.36
CA GLY A 146 -5.52 2.30 -16.36
C GLY A 146 -4.71 2.26 -15.06
N ASN A 147 -4.91 3.26 -14.21
CA ASN A 147 -4.06 3.65 -13.09
C ASN A 147 -4.87 3.79 -11.79
N ASP A 148 -5.77 2.85 -11.54
CA ASP A 148 -6.68 2.90 -10.39
C ASP A 148 -6.16 2.06 -9.21
N PHE A 149 -6.12 2.68 -8.03
CA PHE A 149 -5.54 2.06 -6.83
C PHE A 149 -6.51 1.98 -5.68
N GLY A 150 -6.55 0.80 -5.06
CA GLY A 150 -7.09 0.62 -3.72
C GLY A 150 -5.95 0.74 -2.74
N VAL A 151 -6.06 1.65 -1.79
CA VAL A 151 -5.06 1.90 -0.75
C VAL A 151 -5.69 1.75 0.62
N ASP A 152 -5.02 1.01 1.50
CA ASP A 152 -5.41 0.86 2.90
C ASP A 152 -4.18 0.88 3.82
N ASN A 153 -4.41 0.94 5.14
CA ASN A 153 -3.39 0.79 6.19
C ASN A 153 -2.16 1.73 6.04
N ILE A 154 -2.38 2.96 5.60
CA ILE A 154 -1.33 3.98 5.48
C ILE A 154 -0.75 4.29 6.88
N SER A 155 0.57 4.13 7.02
CA SER A 155 1.29 4.31 8.29
C SER A 155 2.60 5.06 8.07
N VAL A 156 2.98 5.86 9.07
CA VAL A 156 4.27 6.54 9.19
C VAL A 156 4.76 6.36 10.62
N SER A 157 5.99 5.87 10.80
CA SER A 157 6.53 5.59 12.14
C SER A 157 8.05 5.71 12.21
N THR A 158 8.59 5.89 13.40
CA THR A 158 10.04 5.98 13.68
C THR A 158 10.65 4.64 14.14
N GLY A 159 9.91 3.52 14.01
CA GLY A 159 10.32 2.19 14.46
C GLY A 159 10.33 1.17 13.32
N PHE A 160 11.05 0.05 13.49
CA PHE A 160 11.09 -1.03 12.50
C PHE A 160 9.66 -1.44 12.09
N VAL A 161 9.41 -1.56 10.78
CA VAL A 161 8.16 -2.14 10.29
C VAL A 161 8.16 -3.60 10.69
N ASN A 162 7.14 -4.03 11.44
CA ASN A 162 6.98 -5.39 11.94
C ASN A 162 6.71 -6.35 10.76
N VAL A 163 7.73 -6.64 9.96
CA VAL A 163 7.75 -7.85 9.12
C VAL A 163 7.83 -9.02 10.09
N PRO A 164 6.97 -10.07 9.98
CA PRO A 164 7.10 -11.26 10.82
C PRO A 164 8.52 -11.81 10.76
N GLU A 165 9.28 -11.56 11.81
CA GLU A 165 10.73 -11.65 11.75
C GLU A 165 11.21 -13.11 11.64
N PRO A 166 12.46 -13.32 11.15
CA PRO A 166 13.15 -14.61 11.11
C PRO A 166 13.09 -15.43 12.41
N ALA A 167 12.77 -14.80 13.55
CA ALA A 167 12.49 -15.47 14.82
C ALA A 167 11.36 -16.51 14.73
N SER A 168 10.31 -16.26 13.95
CA SER A 168 9.24 -17.26 13.75
C SER A 168 9.76 -18.49 13.03
N TRP A 169 10.68 -18.31 12.09
CA TRP A 169 11.34 -19.40 11.36
C TRP A 169 12.31 -20.14 12.28
N ALA A 170 13.07 -19.41 13.09
CA ALA A 170 13.96 -19.98 14.08
C ALA A 170 13.19 -20.81 15.13
N LEU A 171 12.07 -20.30 15.65
CA LEU A 171 11.21 -21.02 16.60
C LEU A 171 10.59 -22.27 15.97
N MET A 172 10.16 -22.19 14.71
CA MET A 172 9.65 -23.34 13.97
C MET A 172 10.75 -24.41 13.77
N LEU A 173 11.96 -23.99 13.38
CA LEU A 173 13.10 -24.89 13.19
C LEU A 173 13.57 -25.52 14.50
N VAL A 174 13.59 -24.76 15.60
CA VAL A 174 13.87 -25.27 16.95
C VAL A 174 12.78 -26.25 17.38
N GLY A 175 11.50 -25.95 17.11
CA GLY A 175 10.38 -26.84 17.39
C GLY A 175 10.47 -28.17 16.64
N PHE A 176 10.69 -28.13 15.32
CA PHE A 176 10.85 -29.33 14.50
C PHE A 176 12.14 -30.09 14.80
N GLY A 177 13.25 -29.38 15.03
CA GLY A 177 14.53 -29.96 15.43
C GLY A 177 14.42 -30.65 16.80
N GLY A 178 13.75 -30.01 17.75
CA GLY A 178 13.46 -30.56 19.07
C GLY A 178 12.61 -31.83 18.99
N LEU A 179 11.49 -31.81 18.27
CA LEU A 179 10.63 -32.97 18.09
C LEU A 179 11.37 -34.13 17.40
N GLY A 180 12.15 -33.83 16.35
CA GLY A 180 12.97 -34.82 15.64
C GLY A 180 14.02 -35.47 16.53
N SER A 181 14.63 -34.72 17.45
CA SER A 181 15.62 -35.24 18.40
C SER A 181 15.00 -36.23 19.40
N VAL A 182 13.80 -35.95 19.90
CA VAL A 182 13.06 -36.82 20.83
C VAL A 182 12.66 -38.13 20.15
N LEU A 183 12.09 -38.06 18.95
CA LEU A 183 11.70 -39.24 18.17
C LEU A 183 12.91 -40.13 17.84
N ARG A 184 14.05 -39.53 17.52
CA ARG A 184 15.30 -40.28 17.26
C ARG A 184 15.83 -40.95 18.52
N GLY A 185 15.74 -40.29 19.68
CA GLY A 185 16.11 -40.86 20.97
C GLY A 185 15.26 -42.06 21.36
N GLN A 186 13.94 -41.99 21.17
CA GLN A 186 13.02 -43.10 21.46
C GLN A 186 13.30 -44.34 20.59
N ARG A 187 13.50 -44.16 19.27
CA ARG A 187 13.85 -45.27 18.37
C ARG A 187 15.13 -45.99 18.78
N ARG A 188 16.17 -45.24 19.21
CA ARG A 188 17.41 -45.85 19.69
C ARG A 188 17.21 -46.68 20.96
N ARG A 189 16.36 -46.21 21.88
CA ARG A 189 16.05 -46.96 23.11
C ARG A 189 15.25 -48.22 22.82
N GLN A 190 14.32 -48.17 21.86
CA GLN A 190 13.57 -49.34 21.43
C GLN A 190 14.44 -50.37 20.71
N ALA A 191 15.42 -49.93 19.91
CA ALA A 191 16.35 -50.82 19.20
C ALA A 191 17.39 -51.51 20.10
N VAL A 192 17.66 -50.98 21.31
CA VAL A 192 18.57 -51.59 22.31
C VAL A 192 17.81 -52.56 23.24
N ALA A 193 16.48 -52.50 23.26
CA ALA A 193 15.62 -53.34 24.10
C ALA A 193 15.07 -54.59 23.37
N ALA A 194 15.42 -54.78 22.09
CA ALA A 194 15.10 -55.95 21.28
C ALA A 194 16.36 -56.79 21.07
#